data_AF-A0A6N6P166-F1
#
_entry.id   AF-A0A6N6P166-F1
#
_cell.length_a   1.000
_cell.length_b   1.000
_cell.length_c   1.000
_cell.angle_alpha   90.00
_cell.angle_beta   90.00
_cell.angle_gamma   90.00
#
_symmetry.space_group_name_H-M   'P 1'
#
loop_
_entity.id
_entity.type
_entity.pdbx_description
1 polymer ?
#
loop_
_entity_poly.entity_id
_entity_poly.type
_entity_poly.pdbx_seq_one_letter_code
_entity_poly.pdbx_strand_id
1 'polypeptide(L)'
;MNLNPDLEETARLEALAQQAQQYALHMMHSTGSVPLTVIADTVDGFIFGMPSGMPDEAAKDRVAEVTRLLAIAHGARAIMIVAEAWVRMAVPGKQLDTNSPPSQSPERQEVVVLMLEGQTRSATGLLPILREGSGEFREFGQIPALNFTSTSGRFTGLMPKHPHSAQVVAAAKAALLAMGMQVVNRGFDPSQN
;
A
#
# COMPACT_ATOMS: atom_id res chain seq x y z
N MET A 1 23.30 21.91 -4.69
CA MET A 1 22.19 22.62 -4.03
C MET A 1 21.40 21.54 -3.33
N ASN A 2 21.57 21.37 -2.01
CA ASN A 2 20.87 20.32 -1.28
C ASN A 2 19.43 20.79 -1.06
N LEU A 3 18.46 20.05 -1.60
CA LEU A 3 17.05 20.31 -1.36
C LEU A 3 16.77 20.06 0.14
N ASN A 4 15.75 20.75 0.67
CA ASN A 4 15.28 20.52 2.04
C ASN A 4 14.87 19.03 2.17
N PRO A 5 15.39 18.27 3.16
CA PRO A 5 15.09 16.85 3.32
C PRO A 5 13.58 16.54 3.37
N ASP A 6 12.76 17.45 3.89
CA ASP A 6 11.30 17.30 3.92
C ASP A 6 10.68 17.36 2.51
N LEU A 7 11.24 18.18 1.62
CA LEU A 7 10.80 18.28 0.22
C LEU A 7 11.23 17.04 -0.57
N GLU A 8 12.43 16.51 -0.30
CA GLU A 8 12.90 15.27 -0.92
C GLU A 8 12.05 14.06 -0.50
N GLU A 9 11.67 13.95 0.78
CA GLU A 9 10.76 12.92 1.25
C GLU A 9 9.37 13.08 0.60
N THR A 10 8.83 14.30 0.56
CA THR A 10 7.52 14.56 -0.06
C THR A 10 7.48 14.14 -1.52
N ALA A 11 8.46 14.56 -2.33
CA ALA A 11 8.52 14.20 -3.75
C ALA A 11 8.62 12.68 -3.96
N ARG A 12 9.36 11.98 -3.10
CA ARG A 12 9.48 10.51 -3.13
C ARG A 12 8.16 9.83 -2.78
N LEU A 13 7.46 10.31 -1.77
CA LEU A 13 6.16 9.80 -1.36
C LEU A 13 5.11 10.01 -2.46
N GLU A 14 5.13 11.16 -3.14
CA GLU A 14 4.29 11.44 -4.30
C GLU A 14 4.61 10.50 -5.47
N ALA A 15 5.89 10.27 -5.78
CA ALA A 15 6.29 9.33 -6.83
C ALA A 15 5.85 7.89 -6.53
N LEU A 16 6.01 7.43 -5.28
CA LEU A 16 5.55 6.12 -4.84
C LEU A 16 4.01 5.99 -4.90
N ALA A 17 3.29 7.05 -4.53
CA ALA A 17 1.84 7.09 -4.66
C ALA A 17 1.37 7.02 -6.12
N GLN A 18 2.03 7.75 -7.02
CA GLN A 18 1.75 7.69 -8.45
C GLN A 18 2.00 6.29 -9.01
N GLN A 19 3.13 5.68 -8.66
CA GLN A 19 3.47 4.31 -9.04
C GLN A 19 2.39 3.30 -8.59
N ALA A 20 1.92 3.44 -7.35
CA ALA A 20 0.88 2.58 -6.80
C ALA A 20 -0.47 2.74 -7.51
N GLN A 21 -0.85 3.97 -7.86
CA GLN A 21 -2.08 4.24 -8.63
C GLN A 21 -2.01 3.65 -10.04
N GLN A 22 -0.89 3.83 -10.74
CA GLN A 22 -0.67 3.26 -12.07
C GLN A 22 -0.70 1.73 -12.04
N TYR A 23 -0.04 1.12 -11.05
CA TYR A 23 -0.09 -0.32 -10.83
C TYR A 23 -1.52 -0.81 -10.57
N ALA A 24 -2.25 -0.18 -9.65
CA ALA A 24 -3.62 -0.55 -9.34
C ALA A 24 -4.53 -0.44 -10.57
N LEU A 25 -4.40 0.63 -11.36
CA LEU A 25 -5.17 0.85 -12.58
C LEU A 25 -4.90 -0.26 -13.60
N HIS A 26 -3.63 -0.59 -13.83
CA HIS A 26 -3.26 -1.67 -14.74
C HIS A 26 -3.78 -3.03 -14.29
N MET A 27 -3.64 -3.38 -13.02
CA MET A 27 -4.13 -4.66 -12.49
C MET A 27 -5.66 -4.75 -12.57
N MET A 28 -6.38 -3.68 -12.25
CA MET A 28 -7.84 -3.66 -12.39
C MET A 28 -8.28 -3.83 -13.85
N HIS A 29 -7.61 -3.19 -14.81
CA HIS A 29 -7.93 -3.37 -16.24
C HIS A 29 -7.54 -4.74 -16.80
N SER A 30 -6.38 -5.28 -16.39
CA SER A 30 -5.85 -6.52 -16.95
C SER A 30 -6.46 -7.78 -16.32
N THR A 31 -6.74 -7.75 -15.02
CA THR A 31 -7.20 -8.94 -14.27
C THR A 31 -8.54 -8.74 -13.55
N GLY A 32 -9.10 -7.53 -13.53
CA GLY A 32 -10.35 -7.23 -12.82
C GLY A 32 -10.19 -7.11 -11.30
N SER A 33 -8.97 -7.28 -10.79
CA SER A 33 -8.62 -7.20 -9.37
C SER A 33 -7.17 -6.78 -9.15
N VAL A 34 -6.84 -6.20 -7.98
CA VAL A 34 -5.48 -5.92 -7.51
C VAL A 34 -5.06 -6.95 -6.44
N PRO A 35 -3.99 -7.72 -6.65
CA PRO A 35 -3.46 -8.57 -5.59
C PRO A 35 -2.89 -7.72 -4.46
N LEU A 36 -2.94 -8.22 -3.24
CA LEU A 36 -2.29 -7.57 -2.11
C LEU A 36 -0.80 -7.39 -2.40
N THR A 37 -0.36 -6.14 -2.44
CA THR A 37 0.99 -5.79 -2.89
C THR A 37 1.62 -4.77 -1.95
N VAL A 38 2.89 -4.98 -1.63
CA VAL A 38 3.75 -4.01 -0.94
C VAL A 38 4.73 -3.46 -1.97
N ILE A 39 4.70 -2.16 -2.21
CA ILE A 39 5.67 -1.47 -3.06
C ILE A 39 6.65 -0.74 -2.13
N ALA A 40 7.94 -1.07 -2.21
CA ALA A 40 8.96 -0.36 -1.43
C ALA A 40 9.81 0.51 -2.34
N ASP A 41 10.00 1.77 -1.95
CA ASP A 41 10.98 2.66 -2.58
C ASP A 41 12.37 2.41 -1.99
N THR A 42 13.32 2.06 -2.84
CA THR A 42 14.71 1.80 -2.47
C THR A 42 15.66 2.70 -3.26
N VAL A 43 16.94 2.69 -2.93
CA VAL A 43 17.96 3.43 -3.71
C VAL A 43 18.12 2.90 -5.14
N ASP A 44 17.76 1.63 -5.37
CA ASP A 44 17.86 0.95 -6.67
C ASP A 44 16.54 1.01 -7.48
N GLY A 45 15.52 1.70 -6.96
CA GLY A 45 14.19 1.80 -7.54
C GLY A 45 13.11 1.09 -6.71
N PHE A 46 11.95 0.87 -7.33
CA PHE A 46 10.81 0.24 -6.67
C PHE A 46 10.90 -1.29 -6.69
N ILE A 47 10.63 -1.91 -5.54
CA ILE A 47 10.45 -3.35 -5.41
C ILE A 47 9.00 -3.68 -5.09
N PHE A 48 8.52 -4.81 -5.60
CA PHE A 48 7.15 -5.27 -5.38
C PHE A 48 7.19 -6.60 -4.63
N GLY A 49 6.59 -6.64 -3.44
CA GLY A 49 6.36 -7.84 -2.66
C GLY A 49 4.88 -8.22 -2.67
N MET A 50 4.56 -9.47 -2.95
CA MET A 50 3.16 -9.95 -3.00
C MET A 50 2.90 -10.93 -1.85
N PRO A 51 2.54 -10.43 -0.64
CA PRO A 51 2.19 -11.32 0.45
C PRO A 51 0.89 -12.05 0.15
N SER A 52 0.70 -13.20 0.81
CA SER A 52 -0.60 -13.88 0.83
C SER A 52 -1.70 -12.94 1.36
N GLY A 53 -2.92 -13.08 0.87
CA GLY A 53 -4.06 -12.23 1.24
C GLY A 53 -4.40 -12.20 2.74
N MET A 54 -5.40 -11.39 3.12
CA MET A 54 -5.77 -11.09 4.51
C MET A 54 -7.15 -11.65 4.92
N PRO A 55 -7.34 -12.98 5.01
CA PRO A 55 -8.64 -13.56 5.36
C PRO A 55 -9.06 -13.34 6.82
N ASP A 56 -8.09 -13.15 7.73
CA ASP A 56 -8.33 -13.03 9.16
C ASP A 56 -7.36 -12.02 9.81
N GLU A 57 -7.57 -11.76 11.12
CA GLU A 57 -6.77 -10.81 11.88
C GLU A 57 -5.28 -11.20 11.94
N ALA A 58 -4.98 -12.49 12.10
CA ALA A 58 -3.62 -12.98 12.13
C ALA A 58 -2.91 -12.83 10.78
N ALA A 59 -3.63 -12.94 9.67
CA ALA A 59 -3.11 -12.67 8.34
C ALA A 59 -2.73 -11.21 8.15
N LYS A 60 -3.52 -10.28 8.70
CA LYS A 60 -3.17 -8.85 8.67
C LYS A 60 -1.89 -8.57 9.47
N ASP A 61 -1.72 -9.22 10.62
CA ASP A 61 -0.50 -9.09 11.42
C ASP A 61 0.72 -9.66 10.69
N ARG A 62 0.56 -10.81 9.99
CA ARG A 62 1.60 -11.36 9.13
C ARG A 62 1.97 -10.41 7.98
N VAL A 63 0.99 -9.75 7.36
CA VAL A 63 1.26 -8.77 6.30
C VAL A 63 2.03 -7.57 6.84
N ALA A 64 1.67 -7.06 8.01
CA ALA A 64 2.42 -5.99 8.66
C ALA A 64 3.88 -6.41 8.94
N GLU A 65 4.09 -7.63 9.42
CA GLU A 65 5.43 -8.16 9.68
C GLU A 65 6.25 -8.37 8.41
N VAL A 66 5.68 -8.99 7.38
CA VAL A 66 6.32 -9.12 6.06
C VAL A 66 6.70 -7.76 5.50
N THR A 67 5.83 -6.75 5.67
CA THR A 67 6.08 -5.40 5.21
C THR A 67 7.29 -4.77 5.93
N ARG A 68 7.40 -4.93 7.25
CA ARG A 68 8.60 -4.51 8.01
C ARG A 68 9.85 -5.23 7.53
N LEU A 69 9.77 -6.54 7.34
CA LEU A 69 10.90 -7.33 6.86
C LEU A 69 11.34 -6.89 5.46
N LEU A 70 10.41 -6.57 4.55
CA LEU A 70 10.73 -6.00 3.24
C LEU A 70 11.45 -4.65 3.37
N ALA A 71 10.96 -3.77 4.23
CA ALA A 71 11.58 -2.47 4.47
C ALA A 71 13.02 -2.61 4.97
N ILE A 72 13.27 -3.53 5.91
CA ILE A 72 14.60 -3.82 6.45
C ILE A 72 15.49 -4.49 5.41
N ALA A 73 15.01 -5.56 4.77
CA ALA A 73 15.77 -6.39 3.85
C ALA A 73 16.29 -5.60 2.64
N HIS A 74 15.54 -4.60 2.21
CA HIS A 74 15.84 -3.83 1.00
C HIS A 74 16.19 -2.36 1.26
N GLY A 75 16.35 -1.98 2.53
CA GLY A 75 16.70 -0.60 2.89
C GLY A 75 15.69 0.41 2.34
N ALA A 76 14.40 0.12 2.50
CA ALA A 76 13.34 0.98 1.99
C ALA A 76 13.40 2.36 2.63
N ARG A 77 13.10 3.39 1.82
CA ARG A 77 12.97 4.79 2.23
C ARG A 77 11.51 5.19 2.42
N ALA A 78 10.60 4.46 1.79
CA ALA A 78 9.16 4.52 1.97
C ALA A 78 8.54 3.20 1.52
N ILE A 79 7.33 2.91 2.00
CA ILE A 79 6.55 1.74 1.60
C ILE A 79 5.10 2.12 1.29
N MET A 80 4.47 1.34 0.43
CA MET A 80 3.06 1.42 0.12
C MET A 80 2.44 0.03 0.17
N ILE A 81 1.37 -0.15 0.93
CA ILE A 81 0.50 -1.32 0.81
C ILE A 81 -0.66 -0.96 -0.12
N VAL A 82 -0.89 -1.79 -1.13
CA VAL A 82 -2.00 -1.70 -2.09
C VAL A 82 -2.88 -2.92 -1.89
N ALA A 83 -4.15 -2.72 -1.57
CA ALA A 83 -5.10 -3.79 -1.33
C ALA A 83 -6.51 -3.41 -1.79
N GLU A 84 -7.28 -4.39 -2.27
CA GLU A 84 -8.73 -4.21 -2.35
C GLU A 84 -9.37 -4.25 -0.97
N ALA A 85 -10.38 -3.40 -0.78
CA ALA A 85 -11.13 -3.34 0.45
C ALA A 85 -12.58 -2.92 0.20
N TRP A 86 -13.42 -3.20 1.19
CA TRP A 86 -14.74 -2.62 1.31
C TRP A 86 -14.69 -1.56 2.41
N VAL A 87 -15.08 -0.34 2.08
CA VAL A 87 -15.15 0.77 3.04
C VAL A 87 -16.57 1.28 3.16
N ARG A 88 -16.86 1.92 4.28
CA ARG A 88 -18.04 2.76 4.43
C ARG A 88 -17.58 4.20 4.56
N MET A 89 -18.01 5.05 3.65
CA MET A 89 -17.67 6.46 3.69
C MET A 89 -18.61 7.18 4.67
N ALA A 90 -18.06 8.14 5.43
CA ALA A 90 -18.89 9.01 6.24
C ALA A 90 -19.76 9.89 5.34
N VAL A 91 -21.07 9.94 5.61
CA VAL A 91 -21.98 10.84 4.91
C VAL A 91 -22.00 12.17 5.67
N PRO A 92 -21.75 13.32 5.00
CA PRO A 92 -21.81 14.63 5.66
C PRO A 92 -23.12 14.84 6.42
N GLY A 93 -23.02 15.25 7.68
CA GLY A 93 -24.18 15.48 8.56
C GLY A 93 -24.82 14.21 9.15
N LYS A 94 -24.31 13.01 8.83
CA LYS A 94 -24.72 11.76 9.50
C LYS A 94 -23.60 11.25 10.39
N GLN A 95 -23.96 10.68 11.54
CA GLN A 95 -23.00 9.97 12.38
C GLN A 95 -22.55 8.70 11.67
N LEU A 96 -21.25 8.49 11.59
CA LEU A 96 -20.69 7.23 11.09
C LEU A 96 -21.04 6.13 12.11
N ASP A 97 -21.79 5.12 11.69
CA ASP A 97 -22.01 3.94 12.51
C ASP A 97 -20.75 3.06 12.47
N THR A 98 -20.12 2.96 13.64
CA THR A 98 -18.87 2.24 13.91
C THR A 98 -19.10 0.83 14.44
N ASN A 99 -20.35 0.39 14.62
CA ASN A 99 -20.68 -0.92 15.19
C ASN A 99 -20.86 -1.99 14.11
N SER A 100 -21.24 -1.59 12.90
CA SER A 100 -21.39 -2.49 11.75
C SER A 100 -20.10 -2.53 10.93
N PRO A 101 -19.49 -3.70 10.64
CA PRO A 101 -18.32 -3.77 9.77
C PRO A 101 -18.70 -3.37 8.34
N PRO A 102 -17.79 -2.76 7.56
CA PRO A 102 -18.07 -2.36 6.18
C PRO A 102 -18.60 -3.48 5.30
N SER A 103 -18.16 -4.72 5.50
CA SER A 103 -18.63 -5.89 4.75
C SER A 103 -20.13 -6.18 4.91
N GLN A 104 -20.74 -5.73 6.01
CA GLN A 104 -22.17 -5.91 6.30
C GLN A 104 -23.00 -4.67 5.97
N SER A 105 -22.37 -3.57 5.54
CA SER A 105 -23.08 -2.34 5.21
C SER A 105 -23.69 -2.41 3.81
N PRO A 106 -24.96 -1.99 3.61
CA PRO A 106 -25.52 -1.78 2.28
C PRO A 106 -24.91 -0.55 1.58
N GLU A 107 -24.32 0.38 2.34
CA GLU A 107 -23.66 1.59 1.83
C GLU A 107 -22.17 1.37 1.56
N ARG A 108 -21.71 0.12 1.57
CA ARG A 108 -20.30 -0.19 1.34
C ARG A 108 -19.89 0.13 -0.09
N GLN A 109 -18.65 0.55 -0.22
CA GLN A 109 -18.03 0.87 -1.49
C GLN A 109 -16.77 0.02 -1.67
N GLU A 110 -16.60 -0.54 -2.86
CA GLU A 110 -15.34 -1.17 -3.26
C GLU A 110 -14.29 -0.10 -3.50
N VAL A 111 -13.11 -0.31 -2.95
CA VAL A 111 -11.97 0.58 -3.14
C VAL A 111 -10.69 -0.23 -3.29
N VAL A 112 -9.71 0.34 -3.98
CA VAL A 112 -8.31 0.03 -3.69
C VAL A 112 -7.85 0.99 -2.59
N VAL A 113 -7.42 0.46 -1.45
CA VAL A 113 -6.77 1.23 -0.40
C VAL A 113 -5.27 1.28 -0.62
N LEU A 114 -4.71 2.48 -0.49
CA LEU A 114 -3.29 2.79 -0.55
C LEU A 114 -2.85 3.21 0.87
N MET A 115 -1.95 2.46 1.50
CA MET A 115 -1.42 2.79 2.83
C MET A 115 0.08 3.07 2.72
N LEU A 116 0.43 4.35 2.83
CA LEU A 116 1.77 4.87 2.62
C LEU A 116 2.43 5.19 3.96
N GLU A 117 3.66 4.73 4.15
CA GLU A 117 4.50 5.11 5.28
C GLU A 117 5.91 5.49 4.78
N GLY A 118 6.32 6.71 5.09
CA GLY A 118 7.69 7.22 4.97
C GLY A 118 8.39 7.22 6.32
N GLN A 119 9.49 7.97 6.42
CA GLN A 119 10.24 8.08 7.68
C GLN A 119 9.54 9.00 8.69
N THR A 120 8.91 10.08 8.20
CA THR A 120 8.26 11.07 9.07
C THR A 120 6.77 11.24 8.81
N ARG A 121 6.25 10.62 7.75
CA ARG A 121 4.90 10.84 7.23
C ARG A 121 4.20 9.53 6.95
N SER A 122 2.88 9.53 7.13
CA SER A 122 1.99 8.47 6.65
C SER A 122 0.83 9.08 5.89
N ALA A 123 0.21 8.31 4.98
CA ALA A 123 -1.03 8.70 4.33
C ALA A 123 -1.87 7.46 3.99
N THR A 124 -3.19 7.63 3.97
CA THR A 124 -4.11 6.64 3.42
C THR A 124 -4.86 7.25 2.25
N GLY A 125 -4.82 6.58 1.10
CA GLY A 125 -5.58 6.91 -0.10
C GLY A 125 -6.65 5.87 -0.36
N LEU A 126 -7.77 6.30 -0.93
CA LEU A 126 -8.85 5.41 -1.37
C LEU A 126 -9.09 5.68 -2.84
N LEU A 127 -9.06 4.63 -3.66
CA LEU A 127 -9.41 4.66 -5.08
C LEU A 127 -10.75 3.95 -5.25
N PRO A 128 -11.87 4.69 -5.32
CA PRO A 128 -13.20 4.13 -5.58
C PRO A 128 -13.22 3.24 -6.81
N ILE A 129 -13.64 1.98 -6.69
CA ILE A 129 -13.79 1.09 -7.84
C ILE A 129 -15.18 1.31 -8.44
N LEU A 130 -15.26 1.76 -9.70
CA LEU A 130 -16.50 1.85 -10.46
C LEU A 130 -16.56 0.70 -11.45
N ARG A 131 -17.65 -0.07 -11.39
CA ARG A 131 -17.90 -1.21 -12.28
C ARG A 131 -19.02 -0.89 -13.26
N GLU A 132 -18.96 -1.51 -14.43
CA GLU A 132 -20.09 -1.55 -15.36
C GLU A 132 -21.22 -2.42 -14.79
N GLY A 133 -22.40 -2.36 -15.43
CA GLY A 133 -23.52 -3.25 -15.09
C GLY A 133 -23.19 -4.75 -15.23
N SER A 134 -22.15 -5.10 -16.00
CA SER A 134 -21.60 -6.46 -16.13
C SER A 134 -20.74 -6.90 -14.93
N GLY A 135 -20.37 -5.98 -14.03
CA GLY A 135 -19.43 -6.24 -12.92
C GLY A 135 -17.95 -6.05 -13.28
N GLU A 136 -17.63 -5.77 -14.54
CA GLU A 136 -16.27 -5.48 -14.99
C GLU A 136 -15.81 -4.11 -14.50
N PHE A 137 -14.52 -3.97 -14.23
CA PHE A 137 -13.93 -2.68 -13.88
C PHE A 137 -14.05 -1.70 -15.04
N ARG A 138 -14.56 -0.49 -14.75
CA ARG A 138 -14.62 0.61 -15.72
C ARG A 138 -13.48 1.59 -15.50
N GLU A 139 -13.43 2.16 -14.31
CA GLU A 139 -12.51 3.23 -13.93
C GLU A 139 -12.46 3.36 -12.41
N PHE A 140 -11.47 4.11 -11.91
CA PHE A 140 -11.56 4.63 -10.56
C PHE A 140 -12.45 5.88 -10.54
N GLY A 141 -13.29 6.01 -9.50
CA GLY A 141 -14.05 7.23 -9.24
C GLY A 141 -13.15 8.38 -8.80
N GLN A 142 -13.74 9.47 -8.29
CA GLN A 142 -12.96 10.62 -7.85
C GLN A 142 -11.91 10.21 -6.80
N ILE A 143 -10.63 10.37 -7.15
CA ILE A 143 -9.48 10.08 -6.29
C ILE A 143 -9.17 11.34 -5.48
N PRO A 144 -9.38 11.35 -4.16
CA PRO A 144 -8.95 12.46 -3.32
C PRO A 144 -7.42 12.55 -3.32
N ALA A 145 -6.88 13.76 -3.16
CA ALA A 145 -5.45 13.91 -2.88
C ALA A 145 -5.07 13.12 -1.62
N LEU A 146 -3.91 12.45 -1.65
CA LEU A 146 -3.36 11.80 -0.46
C LEU A 146 -3.07 12.87 0.60
N ASN A 147 -3.80 12.77 1.72
CA ASN A 147 -3.56 13.63 2.86
C ASN A 147 -2.57 12.94 3.79
N PHE A 148 -1.41 13.55 3.97
CA PHE A 148 -0.37 13.09 4.88
C PHE A 148 -0.74 13.42 6.32
N THR A 149 -1.61 12.60 6.90
CA THR A 149 -2.03 12.70 8.30
C THR A 149 -1.52 11.50 9.08
N SER A 150 -1.36 11.66 10.40
CA SER A 150 -1.09 10.51 11.25
C SER A 150 -2.22 9.50 11.14
N THR A 151 -1.85 8.24 10.89
CA THR A 151 -2.76 7.10 10.90
C THR A 151 -2.50 6.28 12.15
N SER A 152 -3.50 5.53 12.61
CA SER A 152 -3.36 4.56 13.70
C SER A 152 -3.84 3.19 13.24
N GLY A 153 -3.28 2.12 13.80
CA GLY A 153 -3.62 0.75 13.43
C GLY A 153 -2.38 -0.12 13.31
N ARG A 154 -2.55 -1.35 12.82
CA ARG A 154 -1.45 -2.32 12.68
C ARG A 154 -0.53 -2.07 11.49
N PHE A 155 -0.99 -1.28 10.52
CA PHE A 155 -0.23 -0.86 9.34
C PHE A 155 0.46 0.49 9.57
N THR A 156 0.86 0.76 10.82
CA THR A 156 1.67 1.91 11.20
C THR A 156 2.92 1.43 11.92
N GLY A 157 4.02 2.19 11.83
CA GLY A 157 5.31 1.75 12.34
C GLY A 157 5.86 0.58 11.53
N LEU A 158 5.60 0.59 10.23
CA LEU A 158 6.13 -0.37 9.27
C LEU A 158 7.54 0.04 8.82
N MET A 159 7.85 1.34 8.85
CA MET A 159 9.15 1.86 8.45
C MET A 159 10.18 1.76 9.60
N PRO A 160 11.42 1.30 9.32
CA PRO A 160 12.48 1.30 10.30
C PRO A 160 12.93 2.74 10.60
N LYS A 161 12.96 3.11 11.88
CA LYS A 161 13.37 4.46 12.34
C LYS A 161 14.84 4.76 12.10
N HIS A 162 15.68 3.73 12.01
CA HIS A 162 17.12 3.84 11.82
C HIS A 162 17.61 2.75 10.87
N PRO A 163 18.72 2.98 10.14
CA PRO A 163 19.37 1.93 9.37
C PRO A 163 19.73 0.72 10.24
N HIS A 164 19.50 -0.47 9.71
CA HIS A 164 19.84 -1.72 10.38
C HIS A 164 21.23 -2.23 9.99
N SER A 165 21.86 -3.01 10.87
CA SER A 165 23.15 -3.63 10.58
C SER A 165 23.05 -4.65 9.46
N ALA A 166 24.18 -4.94 8.79
CA ALA A 166 24.23 -5.94 7.73
C ALA A 166 23.71 -7.33 8.17
N GLN A 167 23.94 -7.69 9.44
CA GLN A 167 23.44 -8.95 10.01
C GLN A 167 21.91 -8.97 10.09
N VAL A 168 21.29 -7.87 10.54
CA VAL A 168 19.83 -7.74 10.62
C VAL A 168 19.21 -7.74 9.23
N VAL A 169 19.83 -7.05 8.27
CA VAL A 169 19.40 -7.05 6.86
C VAL A 169 19.46 -8.47 6.27
N ALA A 170 20.55 -9.21 6.51
CA ALA A 170 20.69 -10.59 6.05
C ALA A 170 19.65 -11.52 6.68
N ALA A 171 19.38 -11.36 7.97
CA ALA A 171 18.33 -12.12 8.67
C ALA A 171 16.93 -11.82 8.12
N ALA A 172 16.62 -10.56 7.82
CA ALA A 172 15.34 -10.17 7.23
C ALA A 172 15.15 -10.78 5.83
N LYS A 173 16.20 -10.76 4.98
CA LYS A 173 16.19 -11.45 3.67
C LYS A 173 15.95 -12.95 3.81
N ALA A 174 16.63 -13.61 4.74
CA ALA A 174 16.45 -15.03 5.00
C ALA A 174 15.04 -15.37 5.50
N ALA A 175 14.47 -14.51 6.37
CA ALA A 175 13.11 -14.68 6.86
C ALA A 175 12.06 -14.56 5.74
N LEU A 176 12.18 -13.56 4.86
CA LEU A 176 11.31 -13.41 3.69
C LEU A 176 11.36 -14.64 2.78
N LEU A 177 12.57 -15.16 2.52
CA LEU A 177 12.74 -16.36 1.71
C LEU A 177 12.08 -17.59 2.38
N ALA A 178 12.25 -17.76 3.68
CA ALA A 178 11.64 -18.86 4.44
C ALA A 178 10.10 -18.76 4.47
N MET A 179 9.55 -17.55 4.40
CA MET A 179 8.11 -17.29 4.27
C MET A 179 7.59 -17.50 2.84
N GLY A 180 8.45 -17.82 1.87
CA GLY A 180 8.08 -18.01 0.47
C GLY A 180 7.70 -16.71 -0.24
N MET A 181 8.16 -15.56 0.27
CA MET A 181 7.82 -14.27 -0.30
C MET A 181 8.37 -14.10 -1.72
N GLN A 182 7.48 -13.77 -2.65
CA GLN A 182 7.86 -13.35 -3.99
C GLN A 182 8.16 -11.86 -4.00
N VAL A 183 9.42 -11.51 -4.28
CA VAL A 183 9.88 -10.13 -4.44
C VAL A 183 10.36 -9.94 -5.87
N VAL A 184 9.73 -9.02 -6.58
CA VAL A 184 10.09 -8.66 -7.95
C VAL A 184 10.81 -7.31 -7.92
N ASN A 185 12.06 -7.31 -8.37
CA ASN A 185 12.85 -6.09 -8.54
C ASN A 185 12.69 -5.54 -9.96
N ARG A 186 11.49 -5.01 -10.23
CA ARG A 186 11.17 -4.25 -11.44
C ARG A 186 10.22 -3.14 -11.04
N GLY A 187 10.52 -1.90 -11.40
CA GLY A 187 9.50 -0.86 -11.44
C GLY A 187 8.37 -1.30 -12.37
N PHE A 188 7.12 -1.04 -11.99
CA PHE A 188 6.01 -1.28 -12.90
C PHE A 188 6.04 -0.18 -13.98
N ASP A 189 6.43 -0.55 -15.19
CA ASP A 189 6.40 0.33 -16.36
C ASP A 189 5.14 0.02 -17.18
N PRO A 190 4.13 0.91 -17.19
CA PRO A 190 2.90 0.70 -17.94
C PRO A 190 3.11 0.69 -19.46
N SER A 191 4.29 1.05 -19.97
CA SER A 191 4.63 1.01 -21.39
C SER A 191 5.27 -0.31 -21.85
N GLN A 192 5.59 -1.23 -20.93
CA GLN A 192 6.27 -2.49 -21.26
C GLN A 192 5.36 -3.72 -21.35
N ASN A 193 4.03 -3.56 -21.30
CA ASN A 193 3.06 -4.61 -21.63
C ASN A 193 1.80 -4.03 -22.27
#